data_AF-A0A4Q0XEL5-F1
#
_entry.id   AF-A0A4Q0XEL5-F1
#
_cell.length_a   1.000
_cell.length_b   1.000
_cell.length_c   1.000
_cell.angle_alpha   90.00
_cell.angle_beta   90.00
_cell.angle_gamma   90.00
#
_symmetry.space_group_name_H-M   'P 1'
#
loop_
_entity.id
_entity.type
_entity.pdbx_description
1 polymer ?
#
loop_
_entity_poly.entity_id
_entity_poly.type
_entity_poly.pdbx_seq_one_letter_code
_entity_poly.pdbx_strand_id
1 'polypeptide(L)' 'MLRWFIVCIVIAIVAGIFGFGGISDAAAGIAKVIFFIFIIGAIIAFLLFKKIF' A
#
# COMPACT_ATOMS: atom_id res chain seq x y z
N MET A 1 6.61 28.65 -3.35
CA MET A 1 6.56 27.19 -3.05
C MET A 1 5.35 26.50 -3.66
N LEU A 2 4.16 27.12 -3.69
CA LEU A 2 2.94 26.55 -4.26
C LEU A 2 3.05 26.12 -5.75
N ARG A 3 3.79 26.89 -6.57
CA ARG A 3 4.04 26.55 -7.99
C ARG A 3 4.80 25.23 -8.17
N TRP A 4 5.81 24.97 -7.35
CA TRP A 4 6.58 23.72 -7.42
C TRP A 4 5.76 22.51 -6.95
N PHE A 5 4.93 22.69 -5.92
CA PHE A 5 4.01 21.65 -5.44
C PHE A 5 3.04 21.21 -6.54
N ILE A 6 2.43 22.16 -7.26
CA ILE A 6 1.51 21.88 -8.36
C ILE A 6 2.24 21.13 -9.48
N VAL A 7 3.47 21.52 -9.80
CA VAL A 7 4.29 20.82 -10.82
C VAL A 7 4.61 19.38 -10.38
N CYS A 8 4.98 19.16 -9.12
CA CYS A 8 5.21 17.82 -8.58
C CYS A 8 3.97 16.93 -8.64
N ILE A 9 2.78 17.49 -8.36
CA ILE A 9 1.51 16.77 -8.49
C ILE A 9 1.26 16.32 -9.93
N VAL A 10 1.42 17.23 -10.89
CA VAL A 10 1.20 16.91 -12.31
C VAL A 10 2.19 15.83 -12.77
N ILE A 11 3.46 15.94 -12.39
CA ILE A 11 4.48 14.93 -12.71
C ILE A 11 4.13 13.57 -12.09
N ALA A 12 3.67 13.53 -10.83
CA ALA A 12 3.29 12.30 -10.16
C ALA A 12 2.10 11.60 -10.84
N ILE A 13 1.10 12.37 -11.29
CA ILE A 13 -0.06 11.83 -12.01
C ILE A 13 0.35 11.27 -13.37
N VAL A 14 1.15 12.03 -14.14
CA VAL A 14 1.64 11.59 -15.45
C VAL A 14 2.52 10.35 -15.30
N ALA A 15 3.45 10.34 -14.35
CA ALA A 15 4.26 9.16 -14.05
C ALA A 15 3.39 7.97 -13.64
N GLY A 16 2.37 8.21 -12.80
CA GLY A 16 1.30 7.28 -12.40
C GLY A 16 0.67 6.54 -13.57
N ILE A 17 0.21 7.30 -14.56
CA ILE A 17 -0.52 6.79 -15.73
C ILE A 17 0.42 6.10 -16.73
N PHE A 18 1.61 6.63 -16.97
CA PHE A 18 2.49 6.16 -18.05
C PHE A 18 3.57 5.16 -17.62
N GLY A 19 3.99 5.14 -16.34
CA GLY A 19 5.23 4.49 -15.93
C GLY A 19 5.10 3.34 -14.93
N PHE A 20 4.02 3.27 -14.16
CA PHE A 20 3.96 2.33 -13.03
C PHE A 20 3.32 0.97 -13.33
N GLY A 21 2.69 0.76 -14.49
CA GLY A 21 1.90 -0.45 -14.77
C GLY A 21 2.64 -1.79 -14.58
N GLY A 22 3.91 -1.87 -14.98
CA GLY A 22 4.69 -3.12 -14.85
C GLY A 22 5.20 -3.37 -13.42
N ILE A 23 5.58 -2.32 -12.70
CA ILE A 23 6.11 -2.42 -11.33
C ILE A 23 4.96 -2.61 -10.33
N SER A 24 3.81 -1.99 -10.60
CA SER A 24 2.61 -2.15 -9.77
C SER A 24 2.12 -3.60 -9.73
N ASP A 25 2.25 -4.34 -10.84
CA ASP A 25 1.81 -5.73 -10.90
C ASP A 25 2.72 -6.65 -10.05
N ALA A 26 4.04 -6.49 -10.19
CA ALA A 26 5.02 -7.21 -9.38
C ALA A 26 4.89 -6.84 -7.88
N ALA A 27 4.70 -5.56 -7.57
CA ALA A 27 4.47 -5.09 -6.20
C ALA A 27 3.15 -5.61 -5.62
N ALA A 28 2.09 -5.74 -6.44
CA ALA A 28 0.81 -6.29 -6.01
C ALA A 28 0.92 -7.76 -5.60
N GLY A 29 1.78 -8.55 -6.26
CA GLY A 29 2.09 -9.92 -5.85
C GLY A 29 2.68 -10.00 -4.44
N ILE A 30 3.70 -9.18 -4.16
CA ILE A 30 4.37 -9.13 -2.85
C ILE A 30 3.42 -8.59 -1.77
N ALA A 31 2.63 -7.57 -2.09
CA ALA A 31 1.67 -6.97 -1.17
C ALA A 31 0.61 -7.97 -0.68
N LYS A 32 0.12 -8.86 -1.55
CA LYS A 32 -0.85 -9.91 -1.19
C LYS A 32 -0.31 -10.85 -0.12
N VAL A 33 0.97 -11.23 -0.21
CA VAL A 33 1.61 -12.14 0.76
C VAL A 33 1.70 -11.46 2.13
N ILE A 34 2.17 -10.22 2.17
CA ILE A 34 2.29 -9.44 3.42
C ILE A 34 0.91 -9.19 4.04
N PHE A 35 -0.10 -8.88 3.22
CA PHE A 35 -1.46 -8.65 3.68
C PHE A 35 -2.08 -9.92 4.31
N PHE A 36 -1.79 -11.09 3.75
CA PHE A 36 -2.27 -12.35 4.32
C PHE A 36 -1.62 -12.65 5.68
N ILE A 37 -0.31 -12.40 5.81
CA ILE A 37 0.41 -12.51 7.09
C ILE A 37 -0.18 -11.53 8.11
N PHE A 38 -0.46 -10.30 7.70
CA PHE A 38 -1.08 -9.29 8.55
C PHE A 38 -2.47 -9.73 9.02
N ILE A 39 -3.31 -10.28 8.15
CA ILE A 39 -4.64 -10.78 8.53
C ILE A 39 -4.53 -11.89 9.57
N ILE A 40 -3.66 -12.88 9.35
CA ILE A 40 -3.47 -13.97 10.32
C ILE A 40 -3.01 -13.41 11.66
N GLY A 41 -2.03 -12.51 11.67
CA GLY A 41 -1.56 -11.84 12.88
C GLY A 41 -2.66 -11.01 13.56
N ALA A 42 -3.47 -10.28 12.79
CA ALA A 42 -4.58 -9.47 13.28
C ALA A 42 -5.68 -10.33 13.91
N ILE A 43 -6.00 -11.48 13.32
CA ILE A 43 -6.96 -12.45 13.89
C ILE A 43 -6.41 -13.02 15.19
N ILE A 44 -5.13 -13.39 15.24
CA ILE A 44 -4.49 -13.88 16.46
C ILE A 44 -4.51 -12.80 17.55
N ALA A 45 -4.14 -11.57 17.23
CA ALA A 45 -4.17 -10.44 18.14
C ALA A 45 -5.60 -10.16 18.65
N PHE A 46 -6.60 -10.21 17.77
CA PHE A 46 -8.00 -10.01 18.12
C PHE A 46 -8.54 -11.12 19.04
N LEU A 47 -8.21 -12.39 18.75
CA LEU A 47 -8.57 -13.53 19.60
C LEU A 47 -7.87 -13.49 20.97
N LEU A 48 -6.60 -13.09 21.00
CA LEU A 48 -5.85 -12.92 22.24
C LEU A 48 -6.45 -11.78 23.08
N PHE A 49 -6.76 -10.66 22.45
CA PHE A 49 -7.39 -9.50 23.11
C PHE A 49 -8.75 -9.87 23.73
N LYS A 50 -9.59 -10.60 22.98
CA LYS A 50 -10.87 -11.12 23.49
C LYS A 50 -10.70 -12.11 24.66
N LYS A 51 -9.57 -12.80 24.77
CA LYS A 51 -9.33 -13.78 25.85
C LYS A 51 -8.78 -13.14 27.13
N ILE A 52 -8.17 -11.96 27.01
CA ILE A 52 -7.56 -11.23 28.12
C ILE A 52 -8.56 -10.32 28.84
N PHE A 53 -9.57 -9.82 28.14
CA PHE A 53 -10.69 -9.04 28.68
C PHE A 53 -11.94 -9.89 28.89
#